data_AF-A0A811V0B4-F1
#
_entry.id   AF-A0A811V0B4-F1
#
_cell.length_a   1.000
_cell.length_b   1.000
_cell.length_c   1.000
_cell.angle_alpha   90.00
_cell.angle_beta   90.00
_cell.angle_gamma   90.00
#
_symmetry.space_group_name_H-M   'P 1'
#
loop_
_entity.id
_entity.type
_entity.pdbx_description
1 polymer ?
#
loop_
_entity_poly.entity_id
_entity_poly.type
_entity_poly.pdbx_seq_one_letter_code
_entity_poly.pdbx_strand_id
1 'polypeptide(L)'
;MVKPLHDVYQREIELNLWEPINRYWAECYEACKAASKRRGTYQAENRRIFNQKIVMPWKVRQVEEMTRLNAAALAQKTTSSHIKKRWKTAKRFLYGPRGPWFTGRY
;
A
#
# COMPACT_ATOMS: atom_id res chain seq x y z
N MET A 1 -54.05 44.28 -24.34
CA MET A 1 -54.90 43.07 -24.27
C MET A 1 -54.02 41.85 -23.99
N VAL A 2 -53.36 41.78 -22.81
CA VAL A 2 -52.33 40.75 -22.47
C VAL A 2 -52.70 39.95 -21.20
N LYS A 3 -53.46 40.55 -20.27
CA LYS A 3 -53.90 39.93 -19.01
C LYS A 3 -54.59 38.56 -19.18
N PRO A 4 -55.53 38.37 -20.13
CA PRO A 4 -56.22 37.07 -20.24
C PRO A 4 -55.29 35.91 -20.60
N LEU A 5 -54.26 36.15 -21.42
CA LEU A 5 -53.28 35.12 -21.81
C LEU A 5 -52.28 34.84 -20.69
N HIS A 6 -51.89 35.89 -19.95
CA HIS A 6 -51.07 35.76 -18.76
C HIS A 6 -51.75 34.90 -17.69
N ASP A 7 -53.04 35.14 -17.42
CA ASP A 7 -53.78 34.44 -16.37
C ASP A 7 -54.05 32.97 -16.74
N VAL A 8 -54.24 32.68 -18.03
CA VAL A 8 -54.34 31.30 -18.55
C VAL A 8 -53.00 30.57 -18.41
N TYR A 9 -51.90 31.19 -18.83
CA TYR A 9 -50.56 30.62 -18.68
C TYR A 9 -50.23 30.34 -17.21
N GLN A 10 -50.50 31.30 -16.33
CA GLN A 10 -50.20 31.15 -14.91
C GLN A 10 -51.02 30.03 -14.25
N ARG A 11 -52.30 29.91 -14.60
CA ARG A 11 -53.14 28.80 -14.14
C ARG A 11 -52.64 27.45 -14.65
N GLU A 12 -52.18 27.37 -15.90
CA GLU A 12 -51.67 26.14 -16.48
C GLU A 12 -50.35 25.69 -15.83
N ILE A 13 -49.47 26.64 -15.51
CA ILE A 13 -48.26 26.42 -14.71
C ILE A 13 -48.63 25.89 -13.32
N GLU A 14 -49.59 26.52 -12.66
CA GLU A 14 -50.06 26.15 -11.32
C GLU A 14 -50.62 24.73 -11.26
N LEU A 15 -51.40 24.35 -12.29
CA LEU A 15 -52.07 23.05 -12.33
C LEU A 15 -51.17 21.92 -12.82
N ASN A 16 -50.29 22.19 -13.79
CA ASN A 16 -49.64 21.12 -14.56
C ASN A 16 -48.12 21.09 -14.46
N LEU A 17 -47.45 22.15 -13.99
CA LEU A 17 -45.98 22.23 -14.04
C LEU A 17 -45.30 21.93 -12.70
N TRP A 18 -45.83 22.42 -11.59
CA TRP A 18 -45.14 22.34 -10.30
C TRP A 18 -44.95 20.92 -9.78
N GLU A 19 -46.00 20.09 -9.82
CA GLU A 19 -45.94 18.71 -9.33
C GLU A 19 -44.95 17.84 -10.14
N PRO A 20 -44.95 17.85 -11.48
CA PRO A 20 -43.93 17.14 -12.26
C PRO A 20 -42.50 17.62 -12.00
N ILE A 21 -42.29 18.94 -11.87
CA ILE A 21 -40.95 19.48 -11.58
C ILE A 21 -40.48 19.05 -10.18
N ASN A 22 -41.34 19.14 -9.17
CA ASN A 22 -41.01 18.74 -7.81
C ASN A 22 -40.68 17.24 -7.75
N ARG A 23 -41.47 16.40 -8.44
CA ARG A 23 -41.19 14.97 -8.56
C ARG A 23 -39.86 14.69 -9.25
N TYR A 24 -39.60 15.36 -10.37
CA TYR A 24 -38.33 15.23 -11.09
C TYR A 24 -37.13 15.52 -10.17
N TRP A 25 -37.16 16.64 -9.44
CA TRP A 25 -36.09 16.99 -8.52
C TRP A 25 -35.93 15.99 -7.37
N ALA A 26 -37.04 15.49 -6.82
CA ALA A 26 -37.01 14.47 -5.78
C ALA A 26 -36.39 13.15 -6.28
N GLU A 27 -36.75 12.72 -7.48
CA GLU A 27 -36.20 11.52 -8.12
C GLU A 27 -34.70 11.68 -8.41
N CYS A 28 -34.28 12.83 -8.94
CA CYS A 28 -32.87 13.14 -9.16
C CYS A 28 -32.08 13.13 -7.85
N TYR A 29 -32.63 13.70 -6.77
CA TYR A 29 -31.98 13.72 -5.47
C TYR A 29 -31.77 12.30 -4.93
N GLU A 30 -32.82 11.47 -4.92
CA GLU A 30 -32.73 10.10 -4.42
C GLU A 30 -31.82 9.22 -5.29
N ALA A 31 -31.84 9.40 -6.62
CA ALA A 31 -30.90 8.73 -7.53
C ALA A 31 -29.44 9.10 -7.22
N CYS A 32 -29.14 10.39 -7.06
CA CYS A 32 -27.81 10.87 -6.69
C CYS A 32 -27.35 10.35 -5.32
N LYS A 33 -28.25 10.36 -4.33
CA LYS A 33 -27.99 9.85 -2.99
C LYS A 33 -27.71 8.36 -2.99
N ALA A 34 -28.50 7.57 -3.72
CA ALA A 34 -28.28 6.14 -3.88
C ALA A 34 -26.95 5.84 -4.60
N ALA A 35 -26.64 6.56 -5.68
CA ALA A 35 -25.38 6.43 -6.39
C ALA A 35 -24.18 6.79 -5.50
N SER A 36 -24.28 7.86 -4.72
CA SER A 36 -23.24 8.28 -3.77
C SER A 36 -22.99 7.22 -2.70
N LYS A 37 -24.07 6.64 -2.13
CA LYS A 37 -23.97 5.55 -1.16
C LYS A 37 -23.28 4.32 -1.76
N ARG A 38 -23.69 3.89 -2.96
CA ARG A 38 -23.05 2.77 -3.68
C ARG A 38 -21.58 3.03 -3.97
N ARG A 39 -21.23 4.25 -4.37
CA ARG A 39 -19.82 4.64 -4.55
C ARG A 39 -19.04 4.49 -3.24
N GLY A 40 -19.60 4.95 -2.13
CA GLY A 40 -19.00 4.80 -0.80
C GLY A 40 -18.74 3.34 -0.42
N THR A 41 -19.71 2.46 -0.65
CA THR A 41 -19.56 1.02 -0.36
C THR A 41 -18.49 0.36 -1.22
N TYR A 42 -18.45 0.65 -2.54
CA TYR A 42 -17.43 0.10 -3.41
C TYR A 42 -16.03 0.61 -3.07
N GLN A 43 -15.89 1.87 -2.70
CA GLN A 43 -14.60 2.40 -2.26
C GLN A 43 -14.11 1.73 -0.97
N ALA A 44 -14.99 1.51 0.00
CA ALA A 44 -14.64 0.80 1.23
C ALA A 44 -14.22 -0.65 0.95
N GLU A 45 -14.98 -1.36 0.12
CA GLU A 45 -14.68 -2.74 -0.24
C GLU A 45 -13.39 -2.87 -1.05
N ASN A 46 -13.18 -2.00 -2.03
CA ASN A 46 -11.94 -1.99 -2.81
C ASN A 46 -10.71 -1.71 -1.94
N ARG A 47 -10.82 -0.78 -0.98
CA ARG A 47 -9.74 -0.55 0.01
C ARG A 47 -9.47 -1.79 0.85
N ARG A 48 -10.52 -2.50 1.28
CA ARG A 48 -10.39 -3.75 2.06
C ARG A 48 -9.69 -4.84 1.25
N ILE A 49 -10.16 -5.08 0.02
CA ILE A 49 -9.61 -6.08 -0.90
C ILE A 49 -8.14 -5.75 -1.23
N PHE A 50 -7.83 -4.48 -1.54
CA PHE A 50 -6.46 -4.08 -1.85
C PHE A 50 -5.52 -4.31 -0.66
N ASN A 51 -5.95 -3.95 0.55
CA ASN A 51 -5.17 -4.22 1.75
C ASN A 51 -4.94 -5.72 1.95
N GLN A 52 -5.98 -6.53 1.80
CA GLN A 52 -5.89 -7.98 2.00
C GLN A 52 -5.04 -8.68 0.94
N LYS A 53 -5.22 -8.33 -0.34
CA LYS A 53 -4.59 -9.04 -1.47
C LYS A 53 -3.22 -8.51 -1.84
N ILE A 54 -2.94 -7.24 -1.58
CA ILE A 54 -1.71 -6.59 -2.03
C ILE A 54 -0.85 -6.18 -0.84
N VAL A 55 -1.38 -5.34 0.06
CA VAL A 55 -0.57 -4.74 1.13
C VAL A 55 -0.08 -5.77 2.14
N MET A 56 -0.97 -6.64 2.64
CA MET A 56 -0.59 -7.65 3.64
C MET A 56 0.43 -8.65 3.09
N PRO A 57 0.25 -9.26 1.90
CA PRO A 57 1.27 -10.16 1.33
C PRO A 57 2.59 -9.45 1.05
N TRP A 58 2.56 -8.20 0.58
CA TRP A 58 3.77 -7.42 0.37
C TRP A 58 4.55 -7.21 1.69
N LYS A 59 3.86 -6.86 2.78
CA LYS A 59 4.50 -6.71 4.10
C LYS A 59 5.15 -8.02 4.58
N VAL A 60 4.47 -9.16 4.40
CA VAL A 60 5.03 -10.47 4.77
C VAL A 60 6.31 -10.73 3.98
N ARG A 61 6.27 -10.57 2.66
CA ARG A 61 7.45 -10.75 1.80
C ARG A 61 8.59 -9.81 2.15
N GLN A 62 8.28 -8.57 2.54
CA GLN A 62 9.29 -7.60 2.98
C GLN A 62 10.03 -8.10 4.24
N VAL A 63 9.31 -8.66 5.20
CA VAL A 63 9.90 -9.22 6.43
C VAL A 63 10.73 -10.47 6.12
N GLU A 64 10.22 -11.36 5.26
CA GLU A 64 10.94 -12.55 4.80
C GLU A 64 12.25 -12.16 4.11
N GLU A 65 12.20 -11.18 3.21
CA GLU A 65 13.38 -10.71 2.47
C GLU A 65 14.40 -10.03 3.39
N MET A 66 13.94 -9.21 4.34
CA MET A 66 14.84 -8.60 5.32
C MET A 66 15.50 -9.66 6.21
N THR A 67 14.77 -10.69 6.60
CA THR A 67 15.31 -11.85 7.34
C THR A 67 16.38 -12.57 6.52
N ARG A 68 16.11 -12.82 5.24
CA ARG A 68 17.04 -13.47 4.31
C ARG A 68 18.34 -12.68 4.16
N LEU A 69 18.25 -11.36 3.97
CA LEU A 69 19.40 -10.48 3.83
C LEU A 69 20.25 -10.42 5.11
N ASN A 70 19.60 -10.33 6.27
CA ASN A 70 20.30 -10.33 7.56
C ASN A 70 21.03 -11.66 7.81
N ALA A 71 20.39 -12.80 7.49
CA ALA A 71 21.01 -14.11 7.60
C ALA A 71 22.24 -14.24 6.68
N ALA A 72 22.13 -13.77 5.43
CA ALA A 72 23.24 -13.77 4.48
C ALA A 72 24.41 -12.91 4.96
N ALA A 73 24.14 -11.70 5.46
CA ALA A 73 25.15 -10.81 6.01
C ALA A 73 25.85 -11.43 7.24
N LEU A 74 25.10 -12.07 8.13
CA LEU A 74 25.67 -12.78 9.27
C LEU A 74 26.55 -13.95 8.84
N ALA A 75 26.12 -14.76 7.87
CA ALA A 75 26.90 -15.87 7.33
C ALA A 75 28.21 -15.39 6.71
N GLN A 76 28.19 -14.28 5.96
CA GLN A 76 29.38 -13.67 5.39
C GLN A 76 30.36 -13.18 6.47
N LYS A 77 29.85 -12.51 7.52
CA LYS A 77 30.66 -12.03 8.65
C LYS A 77 31.31 -13.19 9.39
N THR A 78 30.55 -14.26 9.66
CA THR A 78 31.04 -15.47 10.34
C THR A 78 32.13 -16.14 9.51
N THR A 79 31.91 -16.33 8.21
CA THR A 79 32.90 -16.91 7.29
C THR A 79 34.18 -16.08 7.25
N SER A 80 34.05 -14.76 7.13
CA SER A 80 35.19 -13.85 7.13
C SER A 80 36.00 -13.92 8.44
N SER A 81 35.30 -14.01 9.58
CA SER A 81 35.93 -14.18 10.89
C SER A 81 36.68 -15.52 10.99
N HIS A 82 36.06 -16.61 10.54
CA HIS A 82 36.69 -17.94 10.50
C HIS A 82 37.94 -17.97 9.61
N ILE A 83 37.88 -17.36 8.42
CA ILE A 83 39.05 -17.24 7.54
C ILE A 83 40.17 -16.47 8.24
N LYS A 84 39.87 -15.32 8.85
CA LYS A 84 40.86 -14.53 9.61
C LYS A 84 41.47 -15.33 10.76
N LYS A 85 40.65 -16.09 11.52
CA LYS A 85 41.14 -16.94 12.62
C LYS A 85 42.06 -18.04 12.10
N ARG A 86 41.65 -18.77 11.05
CA ARG A 86 42.46 -19.80 10.40
C ARG A 86 43.78 -19.24 9.87
N TRP A 87 43.74 -18.07 9.24
CA TRP A 87 44.95 -17.38 8.78
C TRP A 87 45.90 -17.03 9.92
N LYS A 88 45.40 -16.46 11.01
CA LYS A 88 46.21 -16.16 12.21
C LYS A 88 46.82 -17.42 12.81
N THR A 89 46.04 -18.51 12.90
CA THR A 89 46.53 -19.80 13.40
C THR A 89 47.61 -20.37 12.49
N ALA A 90 47.39 -20.40 11.18
CA ALA A 90 48.39 -20.87 10.21
C ALA A 90 49.66 -20.03 10.25
N LYS A 91 49.53 -18.70 10.30
CA LYS A 91 50.66 -17.78 10.42
C LYS A 91 51.45 -18.04 11.70
N ARG A 92 50.79 -18.22 12.84
CA ARG A 92 51.45 -18.53 14.12
C ARG A 92 52.10 -19.91 14.13
N PHE A 93 51.47 -20.90 13.51
CA PHE A 93 52.01 -22.25 13.39
C PHE A 93 53.27 -22.28 12.53
N LEU A 94 53.28 -21.58 11.39
CA LEU A 94 54.39 -21.60 10.44
C LEU A 94 55.54 -20.67 10.87
N TYR A 95 55.20 -19.42 11.22
CA TYR A 95 56.17 -18.34 11.44
C TYR A 95 56.27 -17.88 12.91
N GLY A 96 55.52 -18.49 13.83
CA GLY A 96 55.62 -18.16 15.26
C GLY A 96 56.92 -18.70 15.88
N PRO A 97 57.19 -18.41 17.17
CA PRO A 97 58.45 -18.75 17.83
C PRO A 97 58.82 -20.24 17.87
N ARG A 98 57.86 -21.14 17.63
CA ARG A 98 58.04 -22.60 17.55
C ARG A 98 57.68 -23.15 16.16
N GLY A 99 57.56 -22.27 15.18
CA GLY A 99 57.12 -22.63 13.84
C GLY A 99 58.28 -23.13 12.97
N PRO A 100 58.02 -24.01 11.99
CA PRO A 100 59.05 -24.54 11.09
C PRO A 100 59.79 -23.47 10.28
N TRP A 101 59.18 -22.30 10.08
CA TRP A 101 59.71 -21.20 9.27
C TRP A 101 60.04 -19.96 10.12
N PHE A 102 60.30 -20.14 11.41
CA PHE A 102 60.71 -19.06 12.29
C PHE A 102 62.09 -18.52 11.90
N THR A 103 62.19 -17.21 11.62
CA THR A 103 63.43 -16.55 11.19
C THR A 103 64.14 -15.78 12.30
N GLY A 104 63.65 -15.81 13.54
CA GLY A 104 64.35 -15.22 14.70
C GLY A 104 64.30 -13.70 14.83
N ARG A 105 63.65 -12.98 13.91
CA ARG A 105 63.60 -11.50 13.93
C ARG A 105 62.27 -11.01 14.53
N TYR A 106 62.36 -10.20 15.58
CA TYR A 106 61.25 -9.47 16.18
C TYR A 106 60.99 -8.17 15.42
#